data_AF-A0A8S0YT36-F1
#
_entry.id   AF-A0A8S0YT36-F1
#
_cell.length_a   1.000
_cell.length_b   1.000
_cell.length_c   1.000
_cell.angle_alpha   90.00
_cell.angle_beta   90.00
_cell.angle_gamma   90.00
#
_symmetry.space_group_name_H-M   'P 1'
#
loop_
_entity.id
_entity.type
_entity.pdbx_description
1 polymer ?
#
loop_
_entity_poly.entity_id
_entity_poly.type
_entity_poly.pdbx_seq_one_letter_code
_entity_poly.pdbx_strand_id
1 'polypeptide(L)'
;MGFSQTTAHVLLGCCSSAFLMEILMARKPSSANLVTFLQFFFISLYGFVVTAKLGKVSPKIPLKEYIILVTLFFLTTVANNYVYALHVPSTLHMIIRSASSPASMLVYCCVKRQKPKLNNAIGSVLISVGVTLAMYGGAPTNEENKGTFLYWCIGVTILWTTLFTGVFAGLQQERLYSQYGKHPDEMLFYTHAIPLPLFLGIYPQLVDTSSDLSWDTWLLISLNILSQFYCTHSVHELATKETSVTVTFILTLRKFISLLISSVVFKNSLTIYHVIGTIIVAIGTYVYFDYFSGRRQKPVSMKTKAN
;
A
#
# COMPACT_ATOMS: atom_id res chain seq x y z
N MET A 1 14.56 14.72 17.63
CA MET A 1 13.47 13.86 17.13
C MET A 1 12.21 14.70 17.02
N GLY A 2 11.72 15.00 15.83
CA GLY A 2 10.35 15.48 15.66
C GLY A 2 9.64 14.44 14.82
N PHE A 3 9.01 13.46 15.46
CA PHE A 3 8.10 12.57 14.75
C PHE A 3 6.99 13.47 14.20
N SER A 4 7.01 13.75 12.90
CA SER A 4 6.05 14.67 12.29
C SER A 4 4.64 14.14 12.57
N GLN A 5 3.72 15.01 12.99
CA GLN A 5 2.32 14.63 13.28
C GLN A 5 1.71 13.83 12.11
N THR A 6 2.06 14.16 10.87
CA THR A 6 1.63 13.42 9.67
C THR A 6 2.11 11.96 9.67
N THR A 7 3.35 11.68 10.10
CA THR A 7 3.88 10.31 10.18
C THR A 7 3.14 9.50 11.26
N ALA A 8 2.77 10.13 12.39
CA ALA A 8 1.94 9.49 13.41
C ALA A 8 0.55 9.17 12.90
N HIS A 9 -0.09 10.10 12.19
CA HIS A 9 -1.41 9.87 11.60
C HIS A 9 -1.38 8.76 10.55
N VAL A 10 -0.33 8.70 9.72
CA VAL A 10 -0.11 7.58 8.80
C VAL A 10 0.02 6.27 9.57
N LEU A 11 0.89 6.18 10.58
CA LEU A 11 1.04 4.93 11.32
C LEU A 11 -0.28 4.50 11.99
N LEU A 12 -0.96 5.40 12.69
CA LEU A 12 -2.20 5.08 13.40
C LEU A 12 -3.33 4.69 12.44
N GLY A 13 -3.72 5.59 11.52
CA GLY A 13 -4.85 5.35 10.62
C GLY A 13 -4.62 4.14 9.72
N CYS A 14 -3.40 3.99 9.22
CA CYS A 14 -3.07 2.88 8.36
C CYS A 14 -2.93 1.56 9.14
N CYS A 15 -2.31 1.51 10.32
CA CYS A 15 -2.30 0.27 11.12
C CYS A 15 -3.72 -0.18 11.48
N SER A 16 -4.60 0.75 11.88
CA SER A 16 -6.01 0.44 12.17
C SER A 16 -6.75 -0.13 10.95
N SER A 17 -6.62 0.49 9.79
CA SER A 17 -7.23 -0.03 8.55
C SER A 17 -6.71 -1.42 8.19
N ALA A 18 -5.40 -1.66 8.31
CA ALA A 18 -4.82 -2.99 8.01
C ALA A 18 -5.36 -4.07 8.94
N PHE A 19 -5.40 -3.79 10.24
CA PHE A 19 -5.92 -4.70 11.25
C PHE A 19 -7.41 -5.03 11.03
N LEU A 20 -8.23 -4.02 10.74
CA LEU A 20 -9.64 -4.21 10.43
C LEU A 20 -9.83 -5.03 9.15
N MET A 21 -9.02 -4.78 8.12
CA MET A 21 -9.05 -5.57 6.88
C MET A 21 -8.67 -7.03 7.15
N GLU A 22 -7.69 -7.28 8.00
CA GLU A 22 -7.29 -8.64 8.37
C GLU A 22 -8.39 -9.41 9.10
N ILE A 23 -9.06 -8.78 10.08
CA ILE A 23 -10.24 -9.35 10.73
C ILE A 23 -11.33 -9.67 9.70
N LEU A 24 -11.56 -8.76 8.75
CA LEU A 24 -12.60 -8.94 7.73
C LEU A 24 -12.27 -10.08 6.77
N MET A 25 -11.02 -10.18 6.31
CA MET A 25 -10.56 -11.26 5.44
C MET A 25 -10.54 -12.61 6.16
N ALA A 26 -10.30 -12.63 7.48
CA ALA A 26 -10.40 -13.85 8.29
C ALA A 26 -11.85 -14.35 8.42
N ARG A 27 -12.86 -13.45 8.37
CA ARG A 27 -14.28 -13.82 8.47
C ARG A 27 -14.92 -14.14 7.12
N LYS A 28 -14.79 -13.23 6.15
CA LYS A 28 -15.47 -13.29 4.84
C LYS A 28 -14.54 -12.73 3.75
N PRO A 29 -13.59 -13.52 3.22
CA PRO A 29 -12.62 -13.07 2.22
C PRO A 29 -13.29 -12.62 0.90
N SER A 30 -14.46 -13.17 0.55
CA SER A 30 -15.24 -12.79 -0.63
C SER A 30 -15.67 -11.31 -0.64
N SER A 31 -15.65 -10.64 0.53
CA SER A 31 -16.01 -9.22 0.66
C SER A 31 -14.94 -8.23 0.22
N ALA A 32 -13.72 -8.66 -0.11
CA ALA A 32 -12.59 -7.77 -0.41
C ALA A 32 -12.89 -6.73 -1.50
N ASN A 33 -13.47 -7.17 -2.62
CA ASN A 33 -13.81 -6.28 -3.74
C ASN A 33 -14.92 -5.29 -3.39
N LEU A 34 -15.90 -5.71 -2.57
CA LEU A 34 -16.96 -4.83 -2.06
C LEU A 34 -16.41 -3.75 -1.14
N VAL A 35 -15.49 -4.12 -0.25
CA VAL A 35 -14.82 -3.16 0.65
C VAL A 35 -14.07 -2.12 -0.15
N THR A 36 -13.27 -2.54 -1.14
CA THR A 36 -12.54 -1.60 -2.00
C THR A 36 -13.47 -0.70 -2.80
N PHE A 37 -14.55 -1.23 -3.35
CA PHE A 37 -15.55 -0.41 -4.03
C PHE A 37 -16.13 0.65 -3.09
N LEU A 38 -16.55 0.28 -1.88
CA LEU A 38 -17.11 1.20 -0.90
C LEU A 38 -16.10 2.24 -0.42
N GLN A 39 -14.83 1.86 -0.26
CA GLN A 39 -13.74 2.79 0.03
C GLN A 39 -13.56 3.82 -1.10
N PHE A 40 -13.51 3.37 -2.36
CA PHE A 40 -13.39 4.25 -3.52
C PHE A 40 -14.60 5.17 -3.65
N PHE A 41 -15.80 4.62 -3.45
CA PHE A 41 -17.04 5.38 -3.47
C PHE A 41 -17.06 6.47 -2.39
N PHE A 42 -16.73 6.11 -1.14
CA PHE A 42 -16.71 7.06 -0.03
C PHE A 42 -15.69 8.19 -0.24
N ILE A 43 -14.46 7.85 -0.64
CA ILE A 43 -13.41 8.84 -0.93
C ILE A 43 -13.83 9.75 -2.09
N SER A 44 -14.43 9.18 -3.13
CA SER A 44 -14.92 9.94 -4.29
C SER A 44 -16.06 10.87 -3.92
N LEU A 45 -17.02 10.42 -3.11
CA LEU A 45 -18.13 11.23 -2.64
C LEU A 45 -17.65 12.39 -1.77
N TYR A 46 -16.75 12.12 -0.82
CA TYR A 46 -16.13 13.14 0.01
C TYR A 46 -15.36 14.16 -0.85
N GLY A 47 -14.53 13.70 -1.77
CA GLY A 47 -13.76 14.56 -2.67
C GLY A 47 -14.64 15.37 -3.62
N PHE A 48 -15.77 14.82 -4.08
CA PHE A 48 -16.72 15.56 -4.92
C PHE A 48 -17.37 16.73 -4.18
N VAL A 49 -17.73 16.52 -2.91
CA VAL A 49 -18.35 17.55 -2.06
C VAL A 49 -17.32 18.58 -1.59
N VAL A 50 -16.18 18.14 -1.06
CA VAL A 50 -15.19 19.00 -0.41
C VAL A 50 -14.19 19.59 -1.40
N THR A 51 -13.60 18.76 -2.25
CA THR A 51 -12.51 19.16 -3.15
C THR A 51 -13.04 19.78 -4.44
N ALA A 52 -13.97 19.11 -5.12
CA ALA A 52 -14.55 19.60 -6.37
C ALA A 52 -15.66 20.64 -6.16
N LYS A 53 -16.15 20.82 -4.91
CA LYS A 53 -17.28 21.70 -4.54
C LYS A 53 -18.47 21.54 -5.49
N LEU A 54 -18.93 20.29 -5.68
CA LEU A 54 -19.99 19.92 -6.62
C LEU A 54 -19.64 20.24 -8.09
N GLY A 55 -18.37 20.09 -8.47
CA GLY A 55 -17.90 20.33 -9.84
C GLY A 55 -17.66 21.79 -10.21
N LYS A 56 -17.72 22.72 -9.25
CA LYS A 56 -17.46 24.15 -9.49
C LYS A 56 -15.98 24.48 -9.64
N VAL A 57 -15.09 23.61 -9.17
CA VAL A 57 -13.63 23.83 -9.21
C VAL A 57 -13.02 23.01 -10.34
N SER A 58 -12.34 23.68 -11.28
CA SER A 58 -11.59 23.00 -12.34
C SER A 58 -10.31 22.36 -11.81
N PRO A 59 -9.92 21.18 -12.30
CA PRO A 59 -8.67 20.53 -11.92
C PRO A 59 -7.46 21.42 -12.25
N LYS A 60 -6.50 21.47 -11.32
CA LYS A 60 -5.20 22.15 -11.54
C LYS A 60 -4.22 21.24 -12.26
N ILE A 61 -4.34 19.93 -12.07
CA ILE A 61 -3.56 18.92 -12.79
C ILE A 61 -4.41 18.41 -13.97
N PRO A 62 -3.92 18.47 -15.22
CA PRO A 62 -4.66 17.96 -16.37
C PRO A 62 -5.05 16.48 -16.20
N LEU A 63 -6.32 16.13 -16.48
CA LEU A 63 -6.82 14.75 -16.31
C LEU A 63 -6.00 13.69 -17.07
N LYS A 64 -5.37 14.06 -18.19
CA LYS A 64 -4.51 13.16 -18.97
C LYS A 64 -3.30 12.65 -18.17
N GLU A 65 -2.79 13.45 -17.25
CA GLU A 65 -1.62 13.12 -16.43
C GLU A 65 -1.95 12.07 -15.35
N TYR A 66 -3.23 11.94 -15.00
CA TYR A 66 -3.71 10.93 -14.07
C TYR A 66 -3.83 9.54 -14.67
N ILE A 67 -3.88 9.40 -16.00
CA ILE A 67 -4.15 8.09 -16.66
C ILE A 67 -3.15 7.03 -16.17
N ILE A 68 -1.85 7.35 -16.17
CA ILE A 68 -0.81 6.40 -15.74
C ILE A 68 -0.95 6.10 -14.24
N LEU A 69 -1.12 7.12 -13.40
CA LEU A 69 -1.23 6.96 -11.95
C LEU A 69 -2.45 6.14 -11.55
N VAL A 70 -3.62 6.46 -12.12
CA VAL A 70 -4.88 5.76 -11.90
C VAL A 70 -4.78 4.31 -12.34
N THR A 71 -4.19 4.05 -13.52
CA THR A 71 -4.03 2.68 -14.02
C THR A 71 -3.16 1.85 -13.08
N LEU A 72 -2.00 2.38 -12.68
CA LEU A 72 -1.11 1.68 -11.74
C LEU A 72 -1.79 1.46 -10.39
N PHE A 73 -2.42 2.49 -9.83
CA PHE A 73 -3.10 2.43 -8.53
C PHE A 73 -4.27 1.44 -8.52
N PHE A 74 -5.11 1.46 -9.55
CA PHE A 74 -6.25 0.56 -9.69
C PHE A 74 -5.79 -0.88 -9.86
N LEU A 75 -4.83 -1.15 -10.77
CA LEU A 75 -4.26 -2.48 -10.95
C LEU A 75 -3.65 -3.00 -9.65
N THR A 76 -2.85 -2.19 -8.96
CA THR A 76 -2.28 -2.59 -7.66
C THR A 76 -3.38 -2.91 -6.66
N THR A 77 -4.43 -2.10 -6.56
CA THR A 77 -5.49 -2.29 -5.55
C THR A 77 -6.31 -3.56 -5.81
N VAL A 78 -6.82 -3.73 -7.03
CA VAL A 78 -7.64 -4.88 -7.41
C VAL A 78 -6.83 -6.17 -7.32
N ALA A 79 -5.59 -6.19 -7.83
CA ALA A 79 -4.74 -7.37 -7.76
C ALA A 79 -4.39 -7.76 -6.33
N ASN A 80 -4.19 -6.79 -5.42
CA ASN A 80 -3.98 -7.09 -3.99
C ASN A 80 -5.22 -7.74 -3.33
N ASN A 81 -6.44 -7.43 -3.79
CA ASN A 81 -7.65 -8.07 -3.28
C ASN A 81 -7.73 -9.54 -3.68
N TYR A 82 -7.39 -9.85 -4.93
CA TYR A 82 -7.40 -11.23 -5.44
C TYR A 82 -6.39 -12.13 -4.73
N VAL A 83 -5.27 -11.58 -4.25
CA VAL A 83 -4.27 -12.35 -3.48
C VAL A 83 -4.89 -12.98 -2.23
N TYR A 84 -5.83 -12.30 -1.56
CA TYR A 84 -6.52 -12.87 -0.40
C TYR A 84 -7.37 -14.09 -0.77
N ALA A 85 -7.94 -14.12 -1.97
CA ALA A 85 -8.70 -15.27 -2.47
C ALA A 85 -7.79 -16.44 -2.91
N LEU A 86 -6.49 -16.21 -3.12
CA LEU A 86 -5.51 -17.21 -3.57
C LEU A 86 -4.81 -17.94 -2.41
N HIS A 87 -5.42 -17.93 -1.21
CA HIS A 87 -4.92 -18.63 -0.01
C HIS A 87 -3.52 -18.19 0.43
N VAL A 88 -3.08 -16.98 0.05
CA VAL A 88 -1.82 -16.43 0.55
C VAL A 88 -2.06 -15.86 1.95
N PRO A 89 -1.33 -16.32 2.99
CA PRO A 89 -1.49 -15.79 4.33
C PRO A 89 -1.23 -14.29 4.40
N SER A 90 -2.05 -13.55 5.15
CA SER A 90 -1.89 -12.10 5.36
C SER A 90 -0.48 -11.73 5.84
N THR A 91 0.13 -12.56 6.69
CA THR A 91 1.50 -12.39 7.16
C THR A 91 2.51 -12.41 6.00
N LEU A 92 2.41 -13.38 5.09
CA LEU A 92 3.30 -13.48 3.94
C LEU A 92 3.13 -12.30 2.99
N HIS A 93 1.88 -11.85 2.77
CA HIS A 93 1.59 -10.63 2.02
C HIS A 93 2.33 -9.43 2.63
N MET A 94 2.23 -9.21 3.94
CA MET A 94 2.86 -8.07 4.61
C MET A 94 4.40 -8.12 4.55
N ILE A 95 5.00 -9.33 4.64
CA ILE A 95 6.44 -9.52 4.49
C ILE A 95 6.89 -9.20 3.06
N ILE A 96 6.28 -9.82 2.04
CA ILE A 96 6.63 -9.56 0.63
C ILE A 96 6.47 -8.07 0.29
N ARG A 97 5.37 -7.45 0.74
CA ARG A 97 5.10 -6.03 0.51
C ARG A 97 6.07 -5.10 1.25
N SER A 98 6.94 -5.61 2.13
CA SER A 98 8.04 -4.85 2.76
C SER A 98 9.25 -4.72 1.83
N ALA A 99 9.39 -5.58 0.81
CA ALA A 99 10.38 -5.41 -0.25
C ALA A 99 10.07 -4.22 -1.19
N SER A 100 8.95 -3.50 -1.01
CA SER A 100 8.67 -2.28 -1.76
C SER A 100 9.71 -1.18 -1.50
N SER A 101 10.28 -1.11 -0.29
CA SER A 101 11.31 -0.12 0.07
C SER A 101 12.62 -0.28 -0.70
N PRO A 102 13.25 -1.48 -0.73
CA PRO A 102 14.43 -1.70 -1.57
C PRO A 102 14.10 -1.55 -3.07
N ALA A 103 12.94 -2.00 -3.54
CA ALA A 103 12.53 -1.81 -4.93
C ALA A 103 12.36 -0.33 -5.30
N SER A 104 11.75 0.48 -4.41
CA SER A 104 11.61 1.93 -4.61
C SER A 104 12.97 2.62 -4.69
N MET A 105 13.91 2.25 -3.83
CA MET A 105 15.28 2.75 -3.88
C MET A 105 15.96 2.42 -5.21
N LEU A 106 15.87 1.17 -5.67
CA LEU A 106 16.46 0.73 -6.93
C LEU A 106 15.90 1.52 -8.11
N VAL A 107 14.57 1.62 -8.22
CA VAL A 107 13.91 2.39 -9.27
C VAL A 107 14.32 3.86 -9.21
N TYR A 108 14.35 4.46 -8.02
CA TYR A 108 14.77 5.85 -7.83
C TYR A 108 16.23 6.08 -8.24
N CYS A 109 17.14 5.17 -7.88
CA CYS A 109 18.55 5.19 -8.29
C CYS A 109 18.72 5.08 -9.80
N CYS A 110 17.97 4.18 -10.46
CA CYS A 110 17.98 4.01 -11.90
C CYS A 110 17.50 5.28 -12.62
N VAL A 111 16.40 5.88 -12.15
CA VAL A 111 15.81 7.08 -12.76
C VAL A 111 16.69 8.32 -12.55
N LYS A 112 17.25 8.51 -11.35
CA LYS A 112 18.08 9.69 -11.02
C LYS A 112 19.56 9.50 -11.36
N ARG A 113 19.97 8.31 -11.82
CA ARG A 113 21.38 7.90 -12.04
C ARG A 113 22.29 8.17 -10.84
N GLN A 114 21.79 7.98 -9.62
CA GLN A 114 22.56 8.15 -8.38
C GLN A 114 22.86 6.79 -7.75
N LYS A 115 24.08 6.60 -7.26
CA LYS A 115 24.46 5.36 -6.55
C LYS A 115 23.88 5.34 -5.14
N PRO A 116 23.31 4.21 -4.68
CA PRO A 116 22.86 4.07 -3.30
C PRO A 116 24.08 4.12 -2.35
N LYS A 117 23.90 4.65 -1.13
CA LYS A 117 24.94 4.56 -0.10
C LYS A 117 25.04 3.13 0.44
N LEU A 118 26.19 2.80 1.01
CA LEU A 118 26.52 1.47 1.51
C LEU A 118 25.47 0.92 2.49
N ASN A 119 25.02 1.71 3.47
CA ASN A 119 23.98 1.28 4.42
C ASN A 119 22.65 0.93 3.73
N ASN A 120 22.30 1.61 2.63
CA ASN A 120 21.05 1.34 1.89
C ASN A 120 21.17 0.05 1.10
N ALA A 121 22.35 -0.20 0.52
CA ALA A 121 22.63 -1.44 -0.17
C ALA A 121 22.58 -2.61 0.82
N ILE A 122 23.22 -2.47 1.99
CA ILE A 122 23.20 -3.50 3.04
C ILE A 122 21.77 -3.75 3.54
N GLY A 123 21.04 -2.70 3.92
CA GLY A 123 19.66 -2.80 4.37
C GLY A 123 18.73 -3.39 3.31
N SER A 124 18.91 -3.00 2.04
CA SER A 124 18.17 -3.55 0.90
C SER A 124 18.44 -5.04 0.72
N VAL A 125 19.69 -5.47 0.80
CA VAL A 125 20.06 -6.90 0.71
C VAL A 125 19.44 -7.67 1.87
N LEU A 126 19.52 -7.12 3.08
CA LEU A 126 18.99 -7.79 4.26
C LEU A 126 17.46 -7.95 4.21
N ILE A 127 16.73 -6.91 3.78
CA ILE A 127 15.28 -7.00 3.53
C ILE A 127 14.98 -8.09 2.48
N SER A 128 15.70 -8.11 1.36
CA SER A 128 15.51 -9.13 0.31
C SER A 128 15.74 -10.55 0.83
N VAL A 129 16.79 -10.77 1.62
CA VAL A 129 17.09 -12.08 2.24
C VAL A 129 15.96 -12.49 3.19
N GLY A 130 15.50 -11.58 4.05
CA GLY A 130 14.42 -11.86 4.99
C GLY A 130 13.10 -12.19 4.29
N VAL A 131 12.77 -11.51 3.19
CA VAL A 131 11.59 -11.83 2.37
C VAL A 131 11.71 -13.21 1.72
N THR A 132 12.87 -13.55 1.14
CA THR A 132 13.09 -14.87 0.53
C THR A 132 12.96 -16.00 1.55
N LEU A 133 13.51 -15.82 2.75
CA LEU A 133 13.40 -16.81 3.83
C LEU A 133 11.95 -17.01 4.29
N ALA A 134 11.19 -15.92 4.43
CA ALA A 134 9.77 -16.00 4.79
C ALA A 134 8.94 -16.64 3.66
N MET A 135 9.25 -16.34 2.40
CA MET A 135 8.61 -16.99 1.24
C MET A 135 8.84 -18.50 1.24
N TYR A 136 10.07 -18.94 1.52
CA TYR A 136 10.37 -20.36 1.65
C TYR A 136 9.57 -21.01 2.79
N GLY A 137 9.48 -20.33 3.94
CA GLY A 137 8.71 -20.79 5.09
C GLY A 137 7.20 -20.85 4.90
N GLY A 138 6.67 -20.14 3.89
CA GLY A 138 5.24 -20.07 3.56
C GLY A 138 4.82 -20.92 2.36
N ALA A 139 5.75 -21.63 1.72
CA ALA A 139 5.44 -22.55 0.63
C ALA A 139 4.68 -23.78 1.18
N PRO A 140 3.55 -24.18 0.57
CA PRO A 140 2.82 -25.36 1.05
C PRO A 140 3.65 -26.63 0.80
N THR A 141 3.86 -27.41 1.85
CA THR A 141 4.74 -28.61 1.87
C THR A 141 4.03 -29.92 1.53
N ASN A 142 2.70 -29.91 1.37
CA ASN A 142 1.91 -31.13 1.21
C ASN A 142 1.75 -31.48 -0.28
N GLU A 143 2.39 -32.58 -0.71
CA GLU A 143 2.39 -33.10 -2.09
C GLU A 143 1.01 -33.57 -2.60
N GLU A 144 -0.02 -33.63 -1.75
CA GLU A 144 -1.33 -34.20 -2.09
C GLU A 144 -2.27 -33.25 -2.87
N ASN A 145 -1.97 -31.94 -2.92
CA ASN A 145 -2.79 -30.97 -3.67
C ASN A 145 -1.93 -30.03 -4.53
N LYS A 146 -1.47 -30.53 -5.68
CA LYS A 146 -0.77 -29.72 -6.71
C LYS A 146 -1.52 -28.42 -7.05
N GLY A 147 -2.85 -28.43 -6.97
CA GLY A 147 -3.69 -27.23 -7.15
C GLY A 147 -3.37 -26.10 -6.16
N THR A 148 -3.24 -26.42 -4.87
CA THR A 148 -3.01 -25.42 -3.81
C THR A 148 -1.64 -24.74 -3.96
N PHE A 149 -0.60 -25.49 -4.32
CA PHE A 149 0.73 -24.92 -4.58
C PHE A 149 0.71 -23.99 -5.81
N LEU A 150 0.00 -24.37 -6.89
CA LEU A 150 -0.14 -23.52 -8.07
C LEU A 150 -0.88 -22.20 -7.76
N TYR A 151 -1.99 -22.24 -7.03
CA TYR A 151 -2.70 -21.02 -6.62
C TYR A 151 -1.84 -20.12 -5.72
N TRP A 152 -1.06 -20.71 -4.82
CA TRP A 152 -0.12 -19.97 -3.98
C TRP A 152 0.98 -19.28 -4.82
N CYS A 153 1.58 -20.00 -5.78
CA CYS A 153 2.57 -19.44 -6.71
C CYS A 153 1.98 -18.27 -7.51
N ILE A 154 0.76 -18.42 -8.04
CA ILE A 154 0.06 -17.34 -8.74
C ILE A 154 -0.14 -16.13 -7.82
N GLY A 155 -0.57 -16.34 -6.57
CA GLY A 155 -0.72 -15.28 -5.58
C GLY A 155 0.58 -14.54 -5.27
N VAL A 156 1.69 -15.28 -5.11
CA VAL A 156 3.03 -14.71 -4.90
C VAL A 156 3.51 -13.91 -6.11
N THR A 157 3.28 -14.40 -7.34
CA THR A 157 3.62 -13.66 -8.56
C THR A 157 2.83 -12.36 -8.65
N ILE A 158 1.52 -12.40 -8.37
CA ILE A 158 0.68 -11.19 -8.33
C ILE A 158 1.20 -10.20 -7.29
N LEU A 159 1.58 -10.66 -6.09
CA LEU A 159 2.19 -9.80 -5.07
C LEU A 159 3.48 -9.14 -5.54
N TRP A 160 4.35 -9.86 -6.23
CA TRP A 160 5.57 -9.32 -6.82
C TRP A 160 5.29 -8.26 -7.88
N THR A 161 4.32 -8.49 -8.76
CA THR A 161 3.90 -7.50 -9.77
C THR A 161 3.26 -6.26 -9.14
N THR A 162 2.42 -6.44 -8.11
CA THR A 162 1.78 -5.33 -7.40
C THR A 162 2.79 -4.47 -6.62
N LEU A 163 3.88 -5.06 -6.16
CA LEU A 163 4.97 -4.34 -5.52
C LEU A 163 5.61 -3.33 -6.47
N PHE A 164 5.98 -3.75 -7.68
CA PHE A 164 6.59 -2.85 -8.67
C PHE A 164 5.61 -1.79 -9.15
N THR A 165 4.38 -2.17 -9.49
CA THR A 165 3.35 -1.19 -9.91
C THR A 165 3.05 -0.17 -8.82
N GLY A 166 3.04 -0.58 -7.54
CA GLY A 166 2.92 0.34 -6.40
C GLY A 166 4.10 1.30 -6.26
N VAL A 167 5.33 0.83 -6.51
CA VAL A 167 6.53 1.69 -6.53
C VAL A 167 6.45 2.72 -7.66
N PHE A 168 6.04 2.31 -8.86
CA PHE A 168 5.85 3.21 -9.98
C PHE A 168 4.72 4.23 -9.74
N ALA A 169 3.62 3.81 -9.11
CA ALA A 169 2.53 4.70 -8.72
C ALA A 169 3.04 5.80 -7.77
N GLY A 170 3.82 5.44 -6.74
CA GLY A 170 4.42 6.40 -5.82
C GLY A 170 5.38 7.38 -6.50
N LEU A 171 6.19 6.90 -7.45
CA LEU A 171 7.09 7.76 -8.23
C LEU A 171 6.31 8.72 -9.15
N GLN A 172 5.25 8.23 -9.80
CA GLN A 172 4.39 9.05 -10.64
C GLN A 172 3.67 10.13 -9.81
N GLN A 173 3.22 9.79 -8.60
CA GLN A 173 2.64 10.75 -7.67
C GLN A 173 3.63 11.85 -7.26
N GLU A 174 4.89 11.50 -6.95
CA GLU A 174 5.95 12.49 -6.69
C GLU A 174 6.19 13.39 -7.91
N ARG A 175 6.25 12.79 -9.11
CA ARG A 175 6.46 13.53 -10.37
C ARG A 175 5.33 14.54 -10.63
N LEU A 176 4.08 14.17 -10.38
CA LEU A 176 2.94 15.08 -10.57
C LEU A 176 2.95 16.23 -9.57
N TYR A 177 3.22 15.98 -8.29
CA TYR A 177 3.35 17.06 -7.30
C TYR A 177 4.53 17.98 -7.58
N SER A 178 5.60 17.42 -8.12
CA SER A 178 6.74 18.17 -8.60
C SER A 178 6.31 19.08 -9.76
N GLN A 179 5.74 18.53 -10.82
CA GLN A 179 5.45 19.29 -12.05
C GLN A 179 4.31 20.32 -11.91
N TYR A 180 3.24 19.99 -11.18
CA TYR A 180 2.00 20.77 -11.16
C TYR A 180 1.69 21.41 -9.79
N GLY A 181 2.51 21.17 -8.78
CA GLY A 181 2.31 21.70 -7.43
C GLY A 181 1.57 20.74 -6.49
N LYS A 182 1.50 21.12 -5.21
CA LYS A 182 1.01 20.26 -4.12
C LYS A 182 -0.51 20.35 -3.99
N HIS A 183 -1.22 19.39 -4.56
CA HIS A 183 -2.68 19.29 -4.49
C HIS A 183 -3.11 17.89 -4.00
N PRO A 184 -2.90 17.58 -2.70
CA PRO A 184 -3.14 16.24 -2.18
C PRO A 184 -4.59 15.80 -2.23
N ASP A 185 -5.53 16.71 -1.93
CA ASP A 185 -6.97 16.42 -1.95
C ASP A 185 -7.51 16.20 -3.36
N GLU A 186 -6.99 16.97 -4.32
CA GLU A 186 -7.31 16.82 -5.75
C GLU A 186 -6.79 15.48 -6.28
N MET A 187 -5.54 15.14 -5.95
CA MET A 187 -4.94 13.86 -6.29
C MET A 187 -5.72 12.70 -5.69
N LEU A 188 -6.07 12.79 -4.40
CA LEU A 188 -6.86 11.78 -3.69
C LEU A 188 -8.23 11.56 -4.35
N PHE A 189 -8.92 12.64 -4.71
CA PHE A 189 -10.20 12.56 -5.39
C PHE A 189 -10.10 11.87 -6.76
N TYR A 190 -9.22 12.35 -7.65
CA TYR A 190 -9.14 11.81 -9.01
C TYR A 190 -8.60 10.38 -9.08
N THR A 191 -7.70 9.98 -8.16
CA THR A 191 -7.21 8.59 -8.13
C THR A 191 -8.28 7.58 -7.74
N HIS A 192 -9.34 8.00 -7.04
CA HIS A 192 -10.45 7.13 -6.62
C HIS A 192 -11.69 7.29 -7.52
N ALA A 193 -11.97 8.51 -8.00
CA ALA A 193 -13.16 8.81 -8.80
C ALA A 193 -13.04 8.29 -10.24
N ILE A 194 -11.88 8.45 -10.90
CA ILE A 194 -11.67 8.04 -12.29
C ILE A 194 -11.83 6.53 -12.49
N PRO A 195 -11.27 5.64 -11.64
CA PRO A 195 -11.44 4.20 -11.79
C PRO A 195 -12.79 3.66 -11.28
N LEU A 196 -13.62 4.46 -10.60
CA LEU A 196 -14.90 4.02 -10.05
C LEU A 196 -15.84 3.36 -11.09
N PRO A 197 -15.98 3.87 -12.33
CA PRO A 197 -16.79 3.22 -13.36
C PRO A 197 -16.31 1.82 -13.75
N LEU A 198 -15.02 1.48 -13.55
CA LEU A 198 -14.50 0.15 -13.85
C LEU A 198 -15.09 -0.92 -12.92
N PHE A 199 -15.56 -0.55 -11.73
CA PHE A 199 -16.25 -1.47 -10.82
C PHE A 199 -17.61 -1.92 -11.34
N LEU A 200 -18.19 -1.25 -12.35
CA LEU A 200 -19.43 -1.71 -12.99
C LEU A 200 -19.25 -3.09 -13.63
N GLY A 201 -18.04 -3.44 -14.07
CA GLY A 201 -17.74 -4.78 -14.63
C GLY A 201 -17.84 -5.91 -13.61
N ILE A 202 -17.75 -5.61 -12.30
CA ILE A 202 -17.88 -6.58 -11.21
C ILE A 202 -19.15 -6.35 -10.38
N TYR A 203 -20.07 -5.49 -10.84
CA TYR A 203 -21.28 -5.11 -10.12
C TYR A 203 -22.14 -6.30 -9.63
N PRO A 204 -22.39 -7.36 -10.43
CA PRO A 204 -23.20 -8.50 -9.95
C PRO A 204 -22.59 -9.15 -8.70
N GLN A 205 -21.28 -9.38 -8.71
CA GLN A 205 -20.55 -9.93 -7.57
C GLN A 205 -20.66 -9.02 -6.32
N LEU A 206 -20.68 -7.70 -6.51
CA LEU A 206 -20.83 -6.74 -5.41
C LEU A 206 -22.21 -6.84 -4.75
N VAL A 207 -23.27 -6.95 -5.56
CA VAL A 207 -24.65 -7.06 -5.07
C VAL A 207 -24.85 -8.37 -4.33
N ASP A 208 -24.43 -9.49 -4.91
CA ASP A 208 -24.54 -10.81 -4.29
C ASP A 208 -23.84 -10.83 -2.94
N THR A 209 -22.61 -10.32 -2.89
CA THR A 209 -21.83 -10.23 -1.65
C THR A 209 -22.50 -9.31 -0.63
N SER A 210 -23.11 -8.19 -1.04
CA SER A 210 -23.76 -7.25 -0.13
C SER A 210 -24.98 -7.86 0.59
N SER A 211 -25.69 -8.78 -0.08
CA SER A 211 -26.88 -9.44 0.44
C SER A 211 -26.58 -10.55 1.46
N ASP A 212 -25.38 -11.15 1.40
CA ASP A 212 -24.92 -12.23 2.29
C ASP A 212 -24.28 -11.71 3.61
N LEU A 213 -24.16 -10.38 3.77
CA LEU A 213 -23.43 -9.79 4.90
C LEU A 213 -24.30 -9.54 6.13
N SER A 214 -23.81 -10.02 7.29
CA SER A 214 -24.40 -9.73 8.59
C SER A 214 -24.17 -8.28 9.03
N TRP A 215 -25.03 -7.78 9.92
CA TRP A 215 -24.91 -6.43 10.51
C TRP A 215 -23.55 -6.16 11.17
N ASP A 216 -22.99 -7.14 11.89
CA ASP A 216 -21.67 -7.01 12.51
C ASP A 216 -20.56 -6.81 11.47
N THR A 217 -20.70 -7.43 10.29
CA THR A 217 -19.73 -7.31 9.22
C THR A 217 -19.84 -5.94 8.54
N TRP A 218 -21.05 -5.41 8.38
CA TRP A 218 -21.28 -4.05 7.92
C TRP A 218 -20.68 -2.98 8.85
N LEU A 219 -20.72 -3.19 10.17
CA LEU A 219 -20.05 -2.31 11.14
C LEU A 219 -18.52 -2.35 10.96
N LEU A 220 -17.95 -3.54 10.79
CA LEU A 220 -16.51 -3.69 10.53
C LEU A 220 -16.08 -3.03 9.22
N ILE A 221 -16.87 -3.21 8.15
CA ILE A 221 -16.65 -2.55 6.85
C ILE A 221 -16.68 -1.03 7.03
N SER A 222 -17.66 -0.50 7.76
CA SER A 222 -17.79 0.94 8.01
C SER A 222 -16.58 1.52 8.74
N LEU A 223 -16.12 0.86 9.81
CA LEU A 223 -14.90 1.24 10.53
C LEU A 223 -13.66 1.13 9.64
N ASN A 224 -13.59 0.11 8.79
CA ASN A 224 -12.50 -0.06 7.84
C ASN A 224 -12.47 1.08 6.80
N ILE A 225 -13.62 1.49 6.26
CA ILE A 225 -13.72 2.61 5.32
C ILE A 225 -13.26 3.92 5.96
N LEU A 226 -13.70 4.21 7.19
CA LEU A 226 -13.31 5.43 7.91
C LEU A 226 -11.81 5.46 8.20
N SER A 227 -11.26 4.37 8.75
CA SER A 227 -9.83 4.29 9.01
C SER A 227 -8.99 4.33 7.73
N GLN A 228 -9.46 3.71 6.65
CA GLN A 228 -8.83 3.77 5.34
C GLN A 228 -8.85 5.18 4.75
N PHE A 229 -9.95 5.93 4.91
CA PHE A 229 -10.03 7.32 4.49
C PHE A 229 -8.96 8.18 5.17
N TYR A 230 -8.86 8.11 6.50
CA TYR A 230 -7.83 8.84 7.25
C TYR A 230 -6.40 8.40 6.89
N CYS A 231 -6.20 7.09 6.68
CA CYS A 231 -4.93 6.56 6.22
C CYS A 231 -4.53 7.16 4.87
N THR A 232 -5.38 7.02 3.84
CA THR A 232 -5.07 7.45 2.47
C THR A 232 -4.88 8.96 2.40
N HIS A 233 -5.70 9.73 3.10
CA HIS A 233 -5.52 11.18 3.21
C HIS A 233 -4.14 11.55 3.79
N SER A 234 -3.77 10.93 4.92
CA SER A 234 -2.47 11.17 5.57
C SER A 234 -1.29 10.77 4.68
N VAL A 235 -1.42 9.70 3.89
CA VAL A 235 -0.40 9.25 2.95
C VAL A 235 -0.25 10.22 1.78
N HIS A 236 -1.35 10.73 1.24
CA HIS A 236 -1.31 11.75 0.19
C HIS A 236 -0.68 13.05 0.70
N GLU A 237 -0.99 13.46 1.93
CA GLU A 237 -0.36 14.61 2.58
C GLU A 237 1.15 14.39 2.79
N LEU A 238 1.54 13.21 3.28
CA LEU A 238 2.95 12.84 3.48
C LEU A 238 3.73 12.89 2.16
N ALA A 239 3.13 12.42 1.06
CA ALA A 239 3.72 12.44 -0.27
C ALA A 239 3.93 13.85 -0.84
N THR A 240 3.34 14.89 -0.25
CA THR A 240 3.65 16.29 -0.60
C THR A 240 4.86 16.85 0.15
N LYS A 241 5.24 16.21 1.26
CA LYS A 241 6.32 16.64 2.17
C LYS A 241 7.60 15.83 1.92
N GLU A 242 7.44 14.57 1.54
CA GLU A 242 8.52 13.58 1.43
C GLU A 242 8.63 13.00 0.01
N THR A 243 9.78 12.38 -0.30
CA THR A 243 9.96 11.63 -1.56
C THR A 243 9.21 10.30 -1.55
N SER A 244 8.94 9.73 -2.73
CA SER A 244 8.25 8.46 -2.91
C SER A 244 8.96 7.31 -2.17
N VAL A 245 10.30 7.37 -2.07
CA VAL A 245 11.11 6.40 -1.33
C VAL A 245 10.84 6.50 0.17
N THR A 246 10.83 7.71 0.74
CA THR A 246 10.53 7.94 2.16
C THR A 246 9.08 7.56 2.51
N VAL A 247 8.12 7.91 1.64
CA VAL A 247 6.71 7.49 1.81
C VAL A 247 6.61 5.97 1.80
N THR A 248 7.24 5.31 0.83
CA THR A 248 7.26 3.85 0.74
C THR A 248 7.88 3.23 2.00
N PHE A 249 8.96 3.82 2.50
CA PHE A 249 9.59 3.41 3.75
C PHE A 249 8.65 3.50 4.95
N ILE A 250 8.00 4.65 5.19
CA ILE A 250 7.06 4.83 6.30
C ILE A 250 5.90 3.83 6.18
N LEU A 251 5.42 3.59 4.96
CA LEU A 251 4.39 2.59 4.69
C LEU A 251 4.87 1.16 4.95
N THR A 252 6.14 0.82 4.69
CA THR A 252 6.69 -0.48 5.06
C THR A 252 6.84 -0.65 6.56
N LEU A 253 7.24 0.41 7.27
CA LEU A 253 7.32 0.40 8.74
C LEU A 253 5.94 0.17 9.37
N ARG A 254 4.89 0.83 8.86
CA ARG A 254 3.48 0.55 9.24
C ARG A 254 3.13 -0.94 9.09
N LYS A 255 3.43 -1.54 7.94
CA LYS A 255 3.12 -2.96 7.68
C LYS A 255 3.86 -3.85 8.67
N PHE A 256 5.13 -3.57 8.94
CA PHE A 256 5.90 -4.32 9.91
C PHE A 256 5.29 -4.26 11.32
N ILE A 257 4.93 -3.07 11.80
CA ILE A 257 4.24 -2.90 13.09
C ILE A 257 2.91 -3.66 13.11
N SER A 258 2.13 -3.54 12.04
CA SER A 258 0.85 -4.26 11.91
C SER A 258 1.08 -5.79 11.96
N LEU A 259 2.13 -6.30 11.33
CA LEU A 259 2.47 -7.73 11.35
C LEU A 259 2.82 -8.22 12.75
N LEU A 260 3.58 -7.44 13.51
CA LEU A 260 3.91 -7.78 14.90
C LEU A 260 2.65 -7.87 15.76
N ILE A 261 1.73 -6.91 15.60
CA ILE A 261 0.44 -6.91 16.31
C ILE A 261 -0.37 -8.15 15.91
N SER A 262 -0.51 -8.41 14.61
CA SER A 262 -1.29 -9.54 14.11
C SER A 262 -0.70 -10.89 14.51
N SER A 263 0.63 -11.03 14.51
CA SER A 263 1.32 -12.22 15.01
C SER A 263 0.95 -12.53 16.47
N VAL A 264 0.92 -11.51 17.33
CA VAL A 264 0.55 -11.65 18.74
C VAL A 264 -0.94 -11.96 18.92
N VAL A 265 -1.81 -11.32 18.13
CA VAL A 265 -3.28 -11.42 18.29
C VAL A 265 -3.84 -12.70 17.68
N PHE A 266 -3.44 -13.06 16.45
CA PHE A 266 -4.06 -14.17 15.72
C PHE A 266 -3.44 -15.53 16.05
N LYS A 267 -2.40 -15.59 16.91
CA LYS A 267 -1.68 -16.84 17.28
C LYS A 267 -1.43 -17.75 16.07
N ASN A 268 -1.06 -17.14 14.94
CA ASN A 268 -0.92 -17.86 13.69
C ASN A 268 0.22 -18.88 13.81
N SER A 269 0.11 -20.01 13.10
CA SER A 269 1.16 -21.03 13.00
C SER A 269 2.34 -20.49 12.18
N LEU A 270 3.08 -19.54 12.75
CA LEU A 270 4.28 -18.99 12.15
C LEU A 270 5.37 -20.05 12.20
N THR A 271 5.83 -20.48 11.03
CA THR A 271 7.01 -21.35 10.95
C THR A 271 8.24 -20.58 11.44
N ILE A 272 9.26 -21.31 11.90
CA ILE A 272 10.53 -20.73 12.36
C ILE A 272 11.11 -19.78 11.29
N TYR A 273 10.96 -20.14 10.01
CA TYR A 273 11.37 -19.32 8.86
C TYR A 273 10.64 -17.97 8.77
N HIS A 274 9.35 -17.89 9.11
CA HIS A 274 8.62 -16.61 9.15
C HIS A 274 9.17 -15.69 10.25
N VAL A 275 9.49 -16.25 11.42
CA VAL A 275 10.05 -15.50 12.55
C VAL A 275 11.43 -14.97 12.20
N ILE A 276 12.32 -15.84 11.70
CA ILE A 276 13.67 -15.46 11.28
C ILE A 276 13.61 -14.42 10.15
N GLY A 277 12.79 -14.65 9.12
CA GLY A 277 12.60 -13.71 8.02
C GLY A 277 12.11 -12.34 8.51
N THR A 278 11.15 -12.32 9.44
CA THR A 278 10.63 -11.08 10.04
C THR A 278 11.71 -10.31 10.81
N ILE A 279 12.53 -10.99 11.61
CA ILE A 279 13.64 -10.38 12.35
C ILE A 279 14.67 -9.79 11.37
N ILE A 280 15.04 -10.53 10.32
CA ILE A 280 16.00 -10.06 9.32
C ILE A 280 15.46 -8.83 8.57
N VAL A 281 14.17 -8.84 8.17
CA VAL A 281 13.52 -7.66 7.57
C VAL A 281 13.52 -6.48 8.54
N ALA A 282 13.32 -6.69 9.84
CA ALA A 282 13.35 -5.65 10.85
C ALA A 282 14.75 -5.00 10.95
N ILE A 283 15.80 -5.82 11.07
CA ILE A 283 17.18 -5.35 11.10
C ILE A 283 17.53 -4.64 9.80
N GLY A 284 17.13 -5.19 8.65
CA GLY A 284 17.36 -4.58 7.34
C GLY A 284 16.70 -3.22 7.21
N THR A 285 15.47 -3.09 7.72
CA THR A 285 14.72 -1.82 7.76
C THR A 285 15.40 -0.81 8.68
N TYR A 286 15.94 -1.23 9.83
CA TYR A 286 16.69 -0.38 10.74
C TYR A 286 18.01 0.12 10.12
N VAL A 287 18.80 -0.78 9.52
CA VAL A 287 20.06 -0.43 8.83
C VAL A 287 19.79 0.48 7.63
N TYR A 288 18.71 0.22 6.90
CA TYR A 288 18.24 1.09 5.82
C TYR A 288 17.82 2.47 6.35
N PHE A 289 17.26 2.56 7.56
CA PHE A 289 16.82 3.79 8.21
C PHE A 289 17.95 4.66 8.76
N ASP A 290 19.03 4.06 9.28
CA ASP A 290 20.19 4.80 9.82
C ASP A 290 20.81 5.76 8.78
N TYR A 291 20.55 5.54 7.51
CA TYR A 291 20.86 6.47 6.44
C TYR A 291 19.91 7.67 6.30
N PHE A 292 18.59 7.48 6.52
CA PHE A 292 17.57 8.52 6.39
C PHE A 292 17.64 9.54 7.53
N SER A 293 18.04 9.12 8.73
CA SER A 293 18.29 10.02 9.86
C SER A 293 19.43 11.02 9.58
N GLY A 294 20.45 10.60 8.81
CA GLY A 294 21.64 11.41 8.50
C GLY A 294 21.46 12.52 7.46
N ARG A 295 20.34 12.55 6.73
CA ARG A 295 20.00 13.68 5.83
C ARG A 295 18.52 13.99 5.96
N ARG A 296 18.21 15.07 6.68
CA ARG A 296 16.98 15.86 6.46
C ARG A 296 16.79 16.00 4.95
N GLN A 297 15.87 15.25 4.35
CA GLN A 297 15.47 15.52 2.99
C GLN A 297 14.89 16.94 3.04
N LYS A 298 15.54 17.87 2.34
CA LYS A 298 14.84 19.13 2.06
C LYS A 298 13.58 18.71 1.29
N PRO A 299 12.39 19.10 1.74
CA PRO A 299 11.18 18.87 0.96
C PRO A 299 11.45 19.35 -0.47
N VAL A 300 10.86 18.70 -1.47
CA VAL A 300 11.01 19.04 -2.89
C VAL A 300 10.86 20.56 -3.06
N SER A 301 12.00 21.25 -3.08
CA SER A 301 12.12 22.66 -3.39
C SER A 301 12.44 22.65 -4.86
N MET A 302 11.39 22.85 -5.66
CA MET A 302 11.61 23.11 -7.07
C MET A 302 11.68 24.60 -7.26
N LYS A 303 12.76 25.00 -7.94
CA LYS A 303 12.95 26.31 -8.52
C LYS A 303 11.62 26.83 -9.05
N THR A 304 11.21 27.98 -8.55
CA THR A 304 10.29 28.87 -9.26
C THR A 304 10.79 28.94 -10.69
N LYS A 305 10.04 28.37 -11.64
CA LYS A 305 10.20 28.78 -13.04
C LYS A 305 9.78 30.24 -13.05
N ALA A 306 10.75 31.13 -12.94
CA ALA A 306 10.60 32.49 -13.37
C ALA A 306 10.37 32.43 -14.88
N ASN A 307 9.14 32.67 -15.28
CA ASN A 307 8.82 33.34 -16.54
C ASN A 307 8.05 34.59 -16.15
#